data_AF-A0A355GXS8-F1
#
_entry.id   AF-A0A355GXS8-F1
#
_cell.length_a   1.000
_cell.length_b   1.000
_cell.length_c   1.000
_cell.angle_alpha   90.00
_cell.angle_beta   90.00
_cell.angle_gamma   90.00
#
_symmetry.space_group_name_H-M   'P 1'
#
loop_
_entity.id
_entity.type
_entity.pdbx_description
1 polymer ?
#
loop_
_entity_poly.entity_id
_entity_poly.type
_entity_poly.pdbx_seq_one_letter_code
_entity_poly.pdbx_strand_id
1 'polypeptide(L)' 'MPIIETQQLSKSFKVHTNSPANSLTGRIRRLFRDARTEIRALDSVSFKVERGEAVAYLGPNGAGKST' A
#
# COMPACT_ATOMS: atom_id res chain seq x y z
N MET A 1 -24.70 16.29 -2.87
CA MET A 1 -23.38 16.34 -3.52
C MET A 1 -22.43 15.74 -2.51
N PRO A 2 -21.77 14.62 -2.84
CA PRO A 2 -20.89 13.95 -1.92
C PRO A 2 -19.77 14.89 -1.49
N ILE A 3 -19.45 14.88 -0.20
CA ILE A 3 -18.32 15.63 0.35
C ILE A 3 -17.01 14.84 0.22
N ILE A 4 -17.11 13.51 0.05
CA ILE A 4 -16.01 12.62 -0.29
C ILE A 4 -16.49 11.68 -1.39
N GLU A 5 -15.73 11.55 -2.46
CA GLU A 5 -15.99 10.59 -3.54
C GLU A 5 -14.66 9.96 -3.98
N THR A 6 -14.64 8.64 -4.08
CA THR A 6 -13.50 7.87 -4.60
C THR A 6 -13.98 6.91 -5.67
N GLN A 7 -13.14 6.73 -6.70
CA GLN A 7 -13.37 5.80 -7.80
C GLN A 7 -12.08 5.02 -8.05
N GLN A 8 -12.13 3.71 -7.83
CA GLN A 8 -11.02 2.76 -8.00
C GLN A 8 -9.71 3.20 -7.32
N LEU A 9 -9.81 3.80 -6.12
CA LEU A 9 -8.66 4.27 -5.36
C LEU A 9 -7.76 3.09 -4.98
N SER A 10 -6.49 3.17 -5.37
CA SER A 10 -5.48 2.16 -5.08
C SER A 10 -4.23 2.81 -4.51
N LYS A 11 -3.56 2.12 -3.58
CA LYS A 11 -2.34 2.61 -2.93
C LYS A 11 -1.38 1.46 -2.70
N SER A 12 -0.14 1.63 -3.16
CA SER A 12 0.97 0.70 -2.92
C SER A 12 2.14 1.38 -2.23
N PHE A 13 2.91 0.60 -1.48
CA PHE A 13 4.16 1.00 -0.82
C PHE A 13 5.30 0.11 -1.29
N LYS A 14 6.46 0.70 -1.56
CA LYS A 14 7.69 -0.05 -1.84
C LYS A 14 8.46 -0.23 -0.53
N VAL A 15 8.59 -1.47 -0.07
CA VAL A 15 9.32 -1.82 1.14
C VAL A 15 10.68 -2.41 0.77
N HIS A 16 11.73 -1.88 1.40
CA HIS A 16 13.07 -2.43 1.28
C HIS A 16 13.15 -3.73 2.10
N THR A 17 13.39 -4.86 1.43
CA THR A 17 13.64 -6.13 2.12
C THR A 17 15.14 -6.29 2.36
N ASN A 18 15.55 -6.31 3.63
CA ASN A 18 16.93 -6.61 4.00
C ASN A 18 17.15 -8.12 3.95
N SER A 19 17.70 -8.64 2.84
CA SER A 19 18.27 -9.99 2.79
C SER A 19 19.74 -9.94 3.19
N PRO A 20 20.26 -10.90 3.99
CA PRO A 20 21.64 -10.88 4.47
C PRO A 20 22.60 -11.10 3.29
N ALA A 21 23.24 -10.02 2.86
CA ALA A 21 24.18 -10.01 1.75
C ALA A 21 25.61 -10.32 2.22
N ASN A 22 25.82 -11.48 2.84
CA ASN A 22 27.18 -11.92 3.23
C ASN A 22 27.97 -12.57 2.08
N SER A 23 27.51 -12.43 0.83
CA SER A 23 28.19 -13.01 -0.34
C SER A 23 28.38 -11.99 -1.47
N LEU A 24 29.56 -12.01 -2.10
CA LEU A 24 29.94 -11.18 -3.25
C LEU A 24 28.95 -11.31 -4.42
N THR A 25 28.45 -12.51 -4.68
CA THR A 25 27.41 -12.76 -5.69
C THR A 25 26.08 -12.11 -5.34
N GLY A 26 25.74 -12.01 -4.05
CA GLY A 26 24.53 -11.31 -3.57
C GLY A 26 24.57 -9.80 -3.82
N ARG A 27 25.75 -9.18 -3.79
CA ARG A 27 25.94 -7.74 -4.07
C ARG A 27 25.78 -7.42 -5.56
N ILE A 28 26.38 -8.22 -6.44
CA ILE A 28 26.24 -8.05 -7.89
C ILE A 28 24.78 -8.25 -8.30
N ARG A 29 24.10 -9.28 -7.76
CA ARG A 29 22.68 -9.54 -8.06
C ARG A 29 21.74 -8.40 -7.62
N ARG A 30 22.11 -7.64 -6.57
CA ARG A 30 21.37 -6.44 -6.11
C ARG A 30 21.51 -5.25 -7.07
N LEU A 31 22.62 -5.13 -7.80
CA LEU A 31 22.77 -4.09 -8.84
C LEU A 31 21.86 -4.35 -10.04
N PHE A 32 21.51 -5.61 -10.30
CA PHE A 32 20.67 -6.01 -11.43
C PHE A 32 19.20 -6.31 -11.05
N ARG A 33 18.84 -6.36 -9.76
CA ARG A 33 17.44 -6.55 -9.31
C ARG A 33 17.02 -5.41 -8.40
N ASP A 34 15.94 -4.73 -8.79
CA ASP A 34 15.21 -3.81 -7.92
C ASP A 34 14.56 -4.62 -6.79
N ALA A 35 15.29 -4.85 -5.69
CA ALA A 35 14.87 -5.68 -4.55
C ALA A 35 13.85 -4.95 -3.65
N ARG A 36 12.91 -4.22 -4.26
CA ARG A 36 11.80 -3.54 -3.59
C ARG A 36 10.57 -4.43 -3.70
N THR A 37 10.07 -4.89 -2.56
CA THR A 37 8.78 -5.58 -2.53
C THR A 37 7.68 -4.53 -2.51
N GLU A 38 6.71 -4.67 -3.40
CA GLU A 38 5.53 -3.82 -3.42
C GLU A 38 4.45 -4.43 -2.53
N ILE A 39 3.95 -3.64 -1.57
CA ILE A 39 2.82 -4.00 -0.71
C ILE A 39 1.65 -3.13 -1.11
N ARG A 40 0.55 -3.76 -1.53
CA ARG A 40 -0.70 -3.07 -1.84
C ARG A 40 -1.48 -2.82 -0.55
N ALA A 41 -1.68 -1.56 -0.20
CA ALA A 41 -2.42 -1.12 0.99
C ALA A 41 -3.89 -0.87 0.71
N LEU A 42 -4.22 -0.33 -0.48
CA LEU A 42 -5.60 -0.18 -0.97
C LEU A 42 -5.68 -0.78 -2.37
N ASP A 43 -6.74 -1.51 -2.67
CA ASP A 43 -7.01 -2.08 -3.99
C ASP A 43 -8.40 -1.68 -4.49
N SER A 44 -8.44 -0.80 -5.49
CA SER A 44 -9.64 -0.48 -6.26
C SER A 44 -10.87 -0.07 -5.44
N VAL A 45 -10.66 0.68 -4.36
CA VAL A 45 -11.73 1.09 -3.43
C VAL A 45 -12.57 2.22 -4.03
N SER A 46 -13.90 2.09 -4.02
CA SER A 46 -14.83 3.11 -4.54
C SER A 46 -15.97 3.32 -3.55
N PHE A 47 -16.16 4.55 -3.08
CA PHE A 47 -17.24 4.94 -2.18
C PHE A 47 -17.54 6.43 -2.27
N LYS A 48 -18.71 6.81 -1.73
CA LYS A 48 -19.16 8.19 -1.59
C LYS A 48 -19.58 8.43 -0.16
N VAL A 49 -19.37 9.65 0.33
CA VAL A 49 -19.87 10.10 1.63
C VAL A 49 -20.63 11.40 1.42
N GLU A 50 -21.90 11.40 1.79
CA GLU A 50 -22.76 12.57 1.70
C GLU A 50 -22.59 13.50 2.90
N ARG A 51 -23.03 14.75 2.75
CA ARG A 51 -22.97 15.73 3.84
C ARG A 51 -23.83 15.27 5.02
N GLY A 52 -23.22 15.21 6.21
CA GLY A 52 -23.90 14.79 7.44
C GLY A 52 -23.89 13.28 7.67
N GLU A 53 -23.32 12.50 6.76
CA GLU A 53 -23.14 11.06 6.92
C GLU A 53 -21.96 10.75 7.86
N ALA A 54 -22.19 9.86 8.82
CA ALA A 54 -21.15 9.34 9.70
C ALA A 54 -20.68 7.97 9.17
N VAL A 55 -19.38 7.84 8.91
CA VAL A 55 -18.79 6.63 8.35
C VAL A 55 -17.70 6.12 9.29
N ALA A 56 -17.72 4.81 9.56
CA ALA A 56 -16.68 4.13 10.33
C ALA A 56 -15.84 3.24 9.40
N TYR A 57 -14.52 3.39 9.46
CA TYR A 57 -13.59 2.55 8.72
C TYR A 57 -13.00 1.46 9.63
N LEU A 58 -13.39 0.21 9.39
CA LEU A 58 -13.13 -0.94 10.26
C LEU A 58 -12.34 -2.03 9.54
N GLY A 59 -11.60 -2.84 10.30
CA GLY A 59 -10.79 -3.95 9.77
C GLY A 59 -9.57 -4.27 10.63
N PRO A 60 -8.86 -5.38 10.35
CA PRO A 60 -7.70 -5.81 11.13
C PRO A 60 -6.50 -4.85 11.02
N ASN A 61 -5.55 -4.95 11.94
CA ASN A 61 -4.30 -4.17 11.86
C ASN A 61 -3.55 -4.49 10.56
N GLY A 62 -3.00 -3.46 9.91
CA GLY A 62 -2.31 -3.62 8.61
C GLY A 62 -3.21 -3.61 7.37
N ALA A 63 -4.54 -3.53 7.51
CA ALA A 63 -5.47 -3.51 6.37
C ALA A 63 -5.51 -2.18 5.57
N GLY A 64 -4.58 -1.25 5.81
CA GLY A 64 -4.59 0.05 5.13
C GLY A 64 -5.61 1.05 5.68
N LYS A 65 -5.97 0.95 6.98
CA LYS A 65 -6.99 1.85 7.56
C LYS A 65 -6.55 3.29 7.76
N SER A 66 -5.28 3.48 8.11
CA SER A 66 -4.67 4.79 8.37
C SER A 66 -3.88 5.29 7.17
N THR A 67 -4.05 4.66 6.02
CA THR A 67 -3.17 4.73 4.85
C THR A 67 -3.96 5.11 3.62
#